data_AF-A0A932XCX6-F1
#
_entry.id   AF-A0A932XCX6-F1
#
_cell.length_a   1.000
_cell.length_b   1.000
_cell.length_c   1.000
_cell.angle_alpha   90.00
_cell.angle_beta   90.00
_cell.angle_gamma   90.00
#
_symmetry.space_group_name_H-M   'P 1'
#
loop_
_entity.id
_entity.type
_entity.pdbx_description
1 polymer ?
#
loop_
_entity_poly.entity_id
_entity_poly.type
_entity_poly.pdbx_seq_one_letter_code
_entity_poly.pdbx_strand_id
1 'polypeptide(L)'
;AATLLREGSVRVKNTLAAGGGGQTVIHTVQELESVLGEIAPPHLEGYGLVFERDLVDATTNSVGQVRIGRCVASYYGTQQLTLNNRGHYCYGGSDLVVIRGGYRQLLELDLGEPMRLAVTQAMTYDRAVGEHYPEAILSRRNYDIIQGWDQHGRWHSGVLEQSWRIGGASGPEVAALLAFEADPSLRVVRVASVERYGDGVVRPVDCRVHFDGIDPVEGRMQSYTAISACERRLPSRNRGVARARQRQLAPLVGR
;
A
#
# COMPACT_ATOMS: atom_id res chain seq x y z
N ALA A 1 -16.37 -18.94 0.63
CA ALA A 1 -17.22 -18.00 1.41
C ALA A 1 -17.72 -18.61 2.73
N ALA A 2 -18.54 -19.68 2.72
CA ALA A 2 -19.15 -20.24 3.94
C ALA A 2 -18.17 -20.59 5.08
N THR A 3 -16.97 -21.10 4.75
CA THR A 3 -15.92 -21.35 5.77
C THR A 3 -15.43 -20.07 6.44
N LEU A 4 -15.19 -19.01 5.66
CA LEU A 4 -14.75 -17.72 6.21
C LEU A 4 -15.87 -17.04 7.03
N LEU A 5 -17.13 -17.14 6.58
CA LEU A 5 -18.28 -16.60 7.32
C LEU A 5 -18.46 -17.24 8.70
N ARG A 6 -18.04 -18.51 8.89
CA ARG A 6 -18.00 -19.13 10.22
C ARG A 6 -16.90 -18.56 11.13
N GLU A 7 -15.87 -17.97 10.54
CA GLU A 7 -14.73 -17.37 11.25
C GLU A 7 -14.87 -15.86 11.45
N GLY A 8 -15.79 -15.21 10.75
CA GLY A 8 -15.99 -13.78 10.86
C GLY A 8 -16.68 -13.12 9.68
N SER A 9 -16.75 -11.79 9.74
CA SER A 9 -17.16 -10.94 8.62
C SER A 9 -16.19 -11.14 7.45
N VAL A 10 -16.73 -11.15 6.23
CA VAL A 10 -15.99 -11.44 5.00
C VAL A 10 -16.08 -10.26 4.07
N ARG A 11 -14.95 -9.83 3.55
CA ARG A 11 -14.89 -8.85 2.49
C ARG A 11 -14.91 -9.56 1.14
N VAL A 12 -15.86 -9.15 0.30
CA VAL A 12 -15.99 -9.59 -1.09
C VAL A 12 -15.40 -8.49 -1.97
N LYS A 13 -14.55 -8.86 -2.92
CA LYS A 13 -13.97 -7.93 -3.90
C LYS A 13 -14.22 -8.41 -5.32
N ASN A 14 -14.59 -7.47 -6.18
CA ASN A 14 -14.57 -7.70 -7.63
C ASN A 14 -13.12 -7.73 -8.12
N THR A 15 -12.72 -8.83 -8.77
CA THR A 15 -11.35 -9.08 -9.26
C THR A 15 -10.85 -8.01 -10.24
N LEU A 16 -11.76 -7.33 -10.96
CA LEU A 16 -11.40 -6.30 -11.94
C LEU A 16 -11.45 -4.87 -11.39
N ALA A 17 -11.93 -4.68 -10.16
CA ALA A 17 -12.01 -3.35 -9.58
C ALA A 17 -10.62 -2.83 -9.18
N ALA A 18 -10.41 -1.52 -9.34
CA ALA A 18 -9.17 -0.86 -8.97
C ALA A 18 -9.40 0.12 -7.79
N GLY A 19 -8.34 0.42 -7.04
CA GLY A 19 -8.32 1.53 -6.09
C GLY A 19 -9.27 1.39 -4.89
N GLY A 20 -9.59 0.17 -4.48
CA GLY A 20 -10.49 -0.07 -3.34
C GLY A 20 -11.99 -0.05 -3.68
N GLY A 21 -12.36 0.25 -4.92
CA GLY A 21 -13.76 0.18 -5.38
C GLY A 21 -14.28 -1.26 -5.50
N GLY A 22 -15.61 -1.41 -5.55
CA GLY A 22 -16.25 -2.71 -5.81
C GLY A 22 -16.02 -3.75 -4.71
N GLN A 23 -16.00 -3.29 -3.45
CA GLN A 23 -15.84 -4.15 -2.28
C GLN A 23 -17.04 -4.00 -1.36
N THR A 24 -17.51 -5.14 -0.82
CA THR A 24 -18.64 -5.20 0.12
C THR A 24 -18.27 -6.12 1.27
N VAL A 25 -18.61 -5.74 2.50
CA VAL A 25 -18.47 -6.61 3.67
C VAL A 25 -19.79 -7.33 3.88
N ILE A 26 -19.72 -8.64 4.07
CA ILE A 26 -20.85 -9.52 4.35
C ILE A 26 -20.65 -10.24 5.69
N HIS A 27 -21.75 -10.46 6.39
CA HIS A 27 -21.83 -11.09 7.71
C HIS A 27 -22.61 -12.40 7.67
N THR A 28 -23.43 -12.61 6.64
CA THR A 28 -24.35 -13.75 6.53
C THR A 28 -24.31 -14.41 5.15
N VAL A 29 -24.85 -15.63 5.06
CA VAL A 29 -25.01 -16.33 3.78
C VAL A 29 -26.07 -15.64 2.91
N GLN A 30 -27.10 -15.04 3.52
CA GLN A 30 -28.12 -14.29 2.82
C GLN A 30 -27.53 -13.02 2.17
N GLU A 31 -26.64 -12.32 2.86
CA GLU A 31 -25.90 -11.20 2.27
C GLU A 31 -24.98 -11.65 1.13
N LEU A 32 -24.35 -12.82 1.25
CA LEU A 32 -23.61 -13.42 0.13
C LEU A 32 -24.51 -13.64 -1.09
N GLU A 33 -25.69 -14.22 -0.90
CA GLU A 33 -26.66 -14.44 -1.99
C GLU A 33 -27.08 -13.12 -2.63
N SER A 34 -27.30 -12.07 -1.84
CA SER A 34 -27.58 -10.72 -2.36
C SER A 34 -26.44 -10.18 -3.21
N VAL A 35 -25.20 -10.25 -2.73
CA VAL A 35 -24.01 -9.79 -3.47
C VAL A 35 -23.84 -10.57 -4.77
N LEU A 36 -24.06 -11.89 -4.75
CA LEU A 36 -23.98 -12.72 -5.95
C LEU A 36 -25.11 -12.40 -6.95
N GLY A 37 -26.30 -12.06 -6.47
CA GLY A 37 -27.44 -11.67 -7.31
C GLY A 37 -27.24 -10.36 -8.08
N GLU A 38 -26.36 -9.47 -7.60
CA GLU A 38 -26.02 -8.21 -8.27
C GLU A 38 -24.97 -8.38 -9.37
N ILE A 39 -24.29 -9.53 -9.42
CA ILE A 39 -23.18 -9.77 -10.35
C ILE A 39 -23.69 -10.54 -11.56
N ALA A 40 -23.44 -9.99 -12.76
CA ALA A 40 -23.80 -10.66 -14.00
C ALA A 40 -23.11 -12.04 -14.11
N PRO A 41 -23.85 -13.14 -14.41
CA PRO A 41 -23.26 -14.48 -14.47
C PRO A 41 -22.00 -14.62 -15.34
N PRO A 42 -21.93 -13.99 -16.54
CA PRO A 42 -20.71 -14.04 -17.36
C PRO A 42 -19.49 -13.39 -16.69
N HIS A 43 -19.70 -12.41 -15.82
CA HIS A 43 -18.60 -11.77 -15.07
C HIS A 43 -18.05 -12.73 -14.03
N LEU A 44 -18.94 -13.42 -13.29
CA LEU A 44 -18.54 -14.38 -12.27
C LEU A 44 -17.83 -15.59 -12.88
N GLU A 45 -18.33 -16.11 -14.00
CA GLU A 45 -17.72 -17.23 -14.73
C GLU A 45 -16.35 -16.86 -15.30
N GLY A 46 -16.19 -15.63 -15.81
CA GLY A 46 -14.95 -15.20 -16.43
C GLY A 46 -13.84 -14.79 -15.45
N TYR A 47 -14.20 -14.13 -14.34
CA TYR A 47 -13.22 -13.45 -13.47
C TYR A 47 -13.26 -13.88 -12.00
N GLY A 48 -14.30 -14.60 -11.58
CA GLY A 48 -14.51 -14.97 -10.19
C GLY A 48 -14.67 -13.78 -9.25
N LEU A 49 -14.55 -14.06 -7.95
CA LEU A 49 -14.54 -13.08 -6.88
C LEU A 49 -13.48 -13.45 -5.84
N VAL A 50 -12.97 -12.44 -5.13
CA VAL A 50 -12.11 -12.65 -3.98
C VAL A 50 -12.95 -12.56 -2.71
N PHE A 51 -12.81 -13.57 -1.86
CA PHE A 51 -13.36 -13.58 -0.50
C PHE A 51 -12.20 -13.60 0.49
N GLU A 52 -12.12 -12.58 1.34
CA GLU A 52 -11.11 -12.48 2.38
C GLU A 52 -11.76 -12.17 3.73
N ARG A 53 -11.04 -12.43 4.82
CA ARG A 53 -11.49 -11.98 6.14
C ARG A 53 -11.52 -10.45 6.15
N ASP A 54 -12.61 -9.88 6.63
CA ASP A 54 -12.64 -8.44 6.85
C ASP A 54 -11.81 -8.10 8.10
N LEU A 55 -10.98 -7.06 7.98
CA LEU A 55 -10.13 -6.58 9.06
C LEU A 55 -10.55 -5.17 9.47
N VAL A 56 -10.74 -4.98 10.78
CA VAL A 56 -10.94 -3.68 11.41
C VAL A 56 -9.60 -3.06 11.80
N ASP A 57 -9.56 -1.73 11.86
CA ASP A 57 -8.35 -0.94 12.12
C ASP A 57 -7.17 -1.34 11.21
N ALA A 58 -7.50 -1.66 9.95
CA ALA A 58 -6.53 -2.17 9.00
C ALA A 58 -5.57 -1.07 8.53
N THR A 59 -4.29 -1.43 8.46
CA THR A 59 -3.22 -0.65 7.84
C THR A 59 -2.73 -1.37 6.60
N THR A 60 -2.65 -0.68 5.47
CA THR A 60 -2.02 -1.20 4.26
C THR A 60 -0.59 -0.69 4.16
N ASN A 61 0.36 -1.62 4.17
CA ASN A 61 1.77 -1.33 4.02
C ASN A 61 2.22 -1.60 2.59
N SER A 62 2.99 -0.70 2.01
CA SER A 62 3.61 -0.90 0.69
C SER A 62 5.02 -1.45 0.89
N VAL A 63 5.30 -2.65 0.37
CA VAL A 63 6.66 -3.22 0.35
C VAL A 63 7.05 -3.51 -1.09
N GLY A 64 8.21 -3.02 -1.53
CA GLY A 64 8.59 -3.20 -2.92
C GLY A 64 10.08 -3.11 -3.20
N GLN A 65 10.40 -3.38 -4.46
CA GLN A 65 11.74 -3.28 -5.01
C GLN A 65 11.68 -2.81 -6.46
N VAL A 66 12.59 -1.92 -6.82
CA VAL A 66 12.75 -1.39 -8.17
C VAL A 66 14.20 -1.53 -8.62
N ARG A 67 14.38 -1.86 -9.90
CA ARG A 67 15.67 -1.94 -10.59
C ARG A 67 15.62 -1.15 -11.88
N ILE A 68 16.45 -0.11 -11.97
CA ILE A 68 16.66 0.68 -13.19
C ILE A 68 18.16 0.67 -13.50
N GLY A 69 18.53 0.05 -14.61
CA GLY A 69 19.94 -0.18 -14.95
C GLY A 69 20.66 -0.96 -13.84
N ARG A 70 21.68 -0.35 -13.25
CA ARG A 70 22.47 -0.91 -12.14
C ARG A 70 21.92 -0.52 -10.76
N CYS A 71 20.96 0.40 -10.70
CA CYS A 71 20.42 0.90 -9.45
C CYS A 71 19.30 -0.02 -8.96
N VAL A 72 19.45 -0.52 -7.74
CA VAL A 72 18.43 -1.30 -7.05
C VAL A 72 18.06 -0.54 -5.77
N ALA A 73 16.76 -0.38 -5.54
CA ALA A 73 16.22 0.16 -4.31
C ALA A 73 15.06 -0.71 -3.83
N SER A 74 14.96 -0.88 -2.52
CA SER A 74 13.85 -1.57 -1.86
C SER A 74 13.25 -0.67 -0.81
N TYR A 75 11.97 -0.85 -0.51
CA TYR A 75 11.27 0.04 0.40
C TYR A 75 10.22 -0.69 1.21
N TYR A 76 9.86 -0.06 2.32
CA TYR A 76 8.62 -0.31 3.02
C TYR A 76 7.96 1.03 3.33
N GLY A 77 6.68 1.00 3.65
CA GLY A 77 5.97 2.19 4.05
C GLY A 77 4.50 1.91 4.28
N THR A 78 3.74 2.95 4.55
CA THR A 78 2.30 2.86 4.82
C THR A 78 1.55 3.70 3.80
N GLN A 79 0.45 3.14 3.28
CA GLN A 79 -0.46 3.85 2.42
C GLN A 79 -1.34 4.78 3.25
N GLN A 80 -1.64 5.95 2.69
CA GLN A 80 -2.54 6.92 3.28
C GLN A 80 -3.84 6.92 2.50
N LEU A 81 -4.96 7.11 3.20
CA LEU A 81 -6.24 7.38 2.57
C LEU A 81 -6.52 8.88 2.56
N THR A 82 -7.27 9.33 1.56
CA THR A 82 -7.78 10.70 1.45
C THR A 82 -9.22 10.67 0.98
N LEU A 83 -9.98 11.72 1.25
CA LEU A 83 -11.29 11.91 0.62
C LEU A 83 -11.09 12.37 -0.82
N ASN A 84 -11.85 11.78 -1.74
CA ASN A 84 -11.96 12.27 -3.12
C ASN A 84 -13.01 13.38 -3.23
N ASN A 85 -13.19 13.92 -4.44
CA ASN A 85 -14.18 14.96 -4.74
C ASN A 85 -15.65 14.53 -4.52
N ARG A 86 -15.92 13.25 -4.26
CA ARG A 86 -17.25 12.70 -3.95
C ARG A 86 -17.43 12.40 -2.47
N GLY A 87 -16.44 12.69 -1.63
CA GLY A 87 -16.48 12.40 -0.19
C GLY A 87 -16.22 10.94 0.18
N HIS A 88 -15.72 10.13 -0.75
CA HIS A 88 -15.33 8.74 -0.46
C HIS A 88 -13.84 8.65 -0.15
N TYR A 89 -13.49 7.77 0.80
CA TYR A 89 -12.08 7.44 1.05
C TYR A 89 -11.50 6.67 -0.14
N CYS A 90 -10.34 7.13 -0.61
CA CYS A 90 -9.57 6.55 -1.69
C CYS A 90 -8.08 6.63 -1.34
N TYR A 91 -7.24 6.07 -2.19
CA TYR A 91 -5.78 6.16 -2.04
C TYR A 91 -5.33 7.63 -2.07
N GLY A 92 -4.54 8.02 -1.07
CA GLY A 92 -4.04 9.40 -0.89
C GLY A 92 -2.53 9.52 -0.94
N GLY A 93 -1.82 8.46 -1.35
CA GLY A 93 -0.37 8.40 -1.38
C GLY A 93 0.23 7.35 -0.44
N SER A 94 1.56 7.30 -0.39
CA SER A 94 2.31 6.41 0.50
C SER A 94 3.48 7.14 1.13
N ASP A 95 3.69 6.93 2.42
CA ASP A 95 4.90 7.35 3.13
C ASP A 95 5.91 6.21 3.13
N LEU A 96 7.01 6.35 2.38
CA LEU A 96 7.99 5.29 2.16
C LEU A 96 9.34 5.60 2.80
N VAL A 97 9.96 4.54 3.32
CA VAL A 97 11.38 4.48 3.65
C VAL A 97 12.04 3.63 2.58
N VAL A 98 12.81 4.28 1.71
CA VAL A 98 13.49 3.65 0.58
C VAL A 98 14.97 3.50 0.91
N ILE A 99 15.53 2.33 0.65
CA ILE A 99 16.96 2.04 0.81
C ILE A 99 17.63 1.77 -0.53
N ARG A 100 18.94 1.98 -0.59
CA ARG A 100 19.77 1.43 -1.66
C ARG A 100 20.01 -0.06 -1.41
N GLY A 101 19.63 -0.91 -2.35
CA GLY A 101 19.83 -2.36 -2.29
C GLY A 101 18.53 -3.17 -2.30
N GLY A 102 18.67 -4.47 -2.07
CA GLY A 102 17.57 -5.44 -2.09
C GLY A 102 16.88 -5.62 -0.74
N TYR A 103 15.93 -6.57 -0.67
CA TYR A 103 15.19 -6.87 0.56
C TYR A 103 16.09 -7.28 1.74
N ARG A 104 17.25 -7.92 1.47
CA ARG A 104 18.21 -8.28 2.53
C ARG A 104 18.72 -7.04 3.25
N GLN A 105 19.12 -6.00 2.51
CA GLN A 105 19.54 -4.72 3.07
C GLN A 105 18.36 -4.01 3.76
N LEU A 106 17.13 -4.19 3.27
CA LEU A 106 15.95 -3.60 3.89
C LEU A 106 15.70 -4.19 5.29
N LEU A 107 15.90 -5.50 5.46
CA LEU A 107 15.76 -6.19 6.75
C LEU A 107 16.87 -5.88 7.77
N GLU A 108 17.98 -5.28 7.34
CA GLU A 108 19.04 -4.79 8.23
C GLU A 108 18.60 -3.57 9.04
N LEU A 109 17.60 -2.83 8.56
CA LEU A 109 16.99 -1.72 9.29
C LEU A 109 16.37 -2.20 10.61
N ASP A 110 16.27 -1.26 11.55
CA ASP A 110 15.51 -1.43 12.77
C ASP A 110 14.00 -1.34 12.51
N LEU A 111 13.48 -2.42 11.92
CA LEU A 111 12.05 -2.59 11.69
C LEU A 111 11.39 -3.16 12.94
N GLY A 112 10.32 -2.50 13.38
CA GLY A 112 9.39 -3.09 14.33
C GLY A 112 8.81 -4.40 13.80
N GLU A 113 8.38 -5.27 14.71
CA GLU A 113 7.93 -6.64 14.39
C GLU A 113 6.85 -6.70 13.29
N PRO A 114 5.79 -5.85 13.32
CA PRO A 114 4.78 -5.88 12.26
C PRO A 114 5.33 -5.58 10.87
N MET A 115 6.22 -4.59 10.77
CA MET A 115 6.82 -4.21 9.49
C MET A 115 7.82 -5.26 9.00
N ARG A 116 8.59 -5.86 9.92
CA ARG A 116 9.47 -6.99 9.58
C ARG A 116 8.68 -8.16 9.03
N LEU A 117 7.53 -8.47 9.62
CA LEU A 117 6.63 -9.50 9.11
C LEU A 117 6.10 -9.13 7.72
N ALA A 118 5.67 -7.88 7.51
CA ALA A 118 5.21 -7.41 6.20
C ALA A 118 6.28 -7.59 5.10
N VAL A 119 7.52 -7.21 5.37
CA VAL A 119 8.63 -7.40 4.44
C VAL A 119 8.88 -8.88 4.16
N THR A 120 8.83 -9.73 5.19
CA THR A 120 9.04 -11.17 5.04
C THR A 120 7.91 -11.82 4.22
N GLN A 121 6.66 -11.40 4.40
CA GLN A 121 5.52 -11.88 3.62
C GLN A 121 5.63 -11.46 2.15
N ALA A 122 6.01 -10.22 1.89
CA ALA A 122 6.30 -9.74 0.53
C ALA A 122 7.41 -10.57 -0.13
N MET A 123 8.50 -10.87 0.59
CA MET A 123 9.60 -11.70 0.08
C MET A 123 9.16 -13.14 -0.23
N THR A 124 8.33 -13.74 0.64
CA THR A 124 7.80 -15.09 0.41
C THR A 124 6.95 -15.13 -0.86
N TYR A 125 6.09 -14.12 -1.05
CA TYR A 125 5.27 -14.02 -2.25
C TYR A 125 6.11 -13.76 -3.51
N ASP A 126 7.07 -12.82 -3.46
CA ASP A 126 8.00 -12.53 -4.56
C ASP A 126 8.79 -13.77 -4.98
N ARG A 127 9.26 -14.55 -4.00
CA ARG A 127 9.94 -15.82 -4.24
C ARG A 127 9.03 -16.83 -4.95
N ALA A 128 7.79 -16.99 -4.49
CA ALA A 128 6.83 -17.89 -5.13
C ALA A 128 6.54 -17.47 -6.58
N VAL A 129 6.45 -16.17 -6.86
CA VAL A 129 6.31 -15.66 -8.23
C VAL A 129 7.51 -16.07 -9.09
N GLY A 130 8.73 -15.89 -8.60
CA GLY A 130 9.93 -16.30 -9.33
C GLY A 130 10.05 -17.82 -9.54
N GLU A 131 9.55 -18.63 -8.60
CA GLU A 131 9.54 -20.09 -8.70
C GLU A 131 8.48 -20.61 -9.70
N HIS A 132 7.31 -19.97 -9.75
CA HIS A 132 6.20 -20.41 -10.60
C HIS A 132 6.14 -19.73 -11.97
N TYR A 133 6.77 -18.56 -12.14
CA TYR A 133 6.80 -17.78 -13.37
C TYR A 133 8.23 -17.34 -13.71
N PRO A 134 9.16 -18.28 -13.98
CA PRO A 134 10.58 -17.98 -14.19
C PRO A 134 10.85 -17.06 -15.40
N GLU A 135 9.93 -17.01 -16.37
CA GLU A 135 9.98 -16.12 -17.52
C GLU A 135 9.55 -14.67 -17.22
N ALA A 136 8.97 -14.41 -16.05
CA ALA A 136 8.50 -13.08 -15.66
C ALA A 136 9.68 -12.13 -15.39
N ILE A 137 9.83 -11.11 -16.25
CA ILE A 137 10.83 -10.06 -16.06
C ILE A 137 10.20 -8.87 -15.36
N LEU A 138 10.39 -8.82 -14.04
CA LEU A 138 9.86 -7.74 -13.19
C LEU A 138 10.98 -6.79 -12.76
N SER A 139 11.06 -5.62 -13.40
CA SER A 139 11.98 -4.55 -13.01
C SER A 139 11.46 -3.73 -11.82
N ARG A 140 10.15 -3.74 -11.58
CA ARG A 140 9.48 -3.09 -10.46
C ARG A 140 8.47 -4.06 -9.86
N ARG A 141 8.47 -4.16 -8.54
CA ARG A 141 7.54 -4.97 -7.77
C ARG A 141 7.08 -4.19 -6.55
N ASN A 142 5.77 -4.09 -6.35
CA ASN A 142 5.15 -3.59 -5.13
C ASN A 142 4.14 -4.62 -4.64
N TYR A 143 4.11 -4.83 -3.33
CA TYR A 143 3.16 -5.69 -2.65
C TYR A 143 2.50 -4.88 -1.55
N ASP A 144 1.18 -4.92 -1.53
CA ASP A 144 0.40 -4.32 -0.46
C ASP A 144 0.16 -5.38 0.59
N ILE A 145 0.60 -5.10 1.82
CA ILE A 145 0.46 -5.98 2.96
C ILE A 145 -0.58 -5.37 3.89
N ILE A 146 -1.72 -6.04 4.04
CA ILE A 146 -2.74 -5.62 4.99
C ILE A 146 -2.43 -6.18 6.37
N GLN A 147 -2.59 -5.35 7.40
CA GLN A 147 -2.43 -5.72 8.80
C GLN A 147 -3.58 -5.16 9.62
N GLY A 148 -4.23 -5.97 10.44
CA GLY A 148 -5.39 -5.52 11.20
C GLY A 148 -5.96 -6.62 12.08
N TRP A 149 -7.14 -6.36 12.65
CA TRP A 149 -7.79 -7.29 13.57
C TRP A 149 -9.05 -7.85 12.93
N ASP A 150 -9.34 -9.12 13.11
CA ASP A 150 -10.67 -9.64 12.77
C ASP A 150 -11.69 -9.24 13.85
N GLN A 151 -12.97 -9.52 13.58
CA GLN A 151 -14.06 -9.24 14.52
C GLN A 151 -13.93 -9.96 15.88
N HIS A 152 -13.08 -10.99 15.97
CA HIS A 152 -12.83 -11.75 17.19
C HIS A 152 -11.58 -11.24 17.94
N GLY A 153 -11.00 -10.12 17.51
CA GLY A 153 -9.82 -9.53 18.12
C GLY A 153 -8.55 -10.31 17.86
N ARG A 154 -8.47 -11.12 16.80
CA ARG A 154 -7.23 -11.78 16.38
C ARG A 154 -6.52 -10.92 15.35
N TRP A 155 -5.22 -10.74 15.54
CA TRP A 155 -4.39 -9.97 14.63
C TRP A 155 -4.00 -10.80 13.40
N HIS A 156 -4.09 -10.20 12.22
CA HIS A 156 -3.75 -10.82 10.93
C HIS A 156 -2.82 -9.92 10.12
N SER A 157 -1.99 -10.55 9.30
CA SER A 157 -1.10 -9.89 8.32
C SER A 157 -0.99 -10.77 7.08
N GLY A 158 -1.05 -10.17 5.90
CA GLY A 158 -0.88 -10.91 4.64
C GLY A 158 -0.74 -10.03 3.42
N VAL A 159 -0.18 -10.59 2.34
CA VAL A 159 -0.16 -9.94 1.03
C VAL A 159 -1.60 -9.85 0.53
N LEU A 160 -2.07 -8.62 0.33
CA LEU A 160 -3.39 -8.28 -0.16
C LEU A 160 -3.43 -8.25 -1.68
N GLU A 161 -2.48 -7.52 -2.28
CA GLU A 161 -2.39 -7.35 -3.73
C GLU A 161 -0.94 -7.15 -4.18
N GLN A 162 -0.71 -7.41 -5.46
CA GLN A 162 0.54 -7.08 -6.15
C GLN A 162 0.30 -5.94 -7.14
N SER A 163 1.29 -5.07 -7.30
CA SER A 163 1.28 -4.01 -8.30
C SER A 163 2.63 -3.92 -9.00
N TRP A 164 2.74 -4.55 -10.17
CA TRP A 164 3.94 -4.56 -11.03
C TRP A 164 3.86 -3.59 -12.21
N ARG A 165 3.19 -2.45 -12.00
CA ARG A 165 3.01 -1.37 -12.98
C ARG A 165 3.40 -0.02 -12.39
N ILE A 166 3.36 1.05 -13.16
CA ILE A 166 3.47 2.40 -12.57
C ILE A 166 2.28 2.65 -11.62
N GLY A 167 2.52 3.34 -10.50
CA GLY A 167 1.50 3.64 -9.50
C GLY A 167 1.99 4.58 -8.41
N GLY A 168 1.27 4.64 -7.29
CA GLY A 168 1.50 5.61 -6.22
C GLY A 168 2.90 5.56 -5.59
N ALA A 169 3.60 4.42 -5.61
CA ALA A 169 4.97 4.32 -5.11
C ALA A 169 6.04 4.73 -6.16
N SER A 170 5.68 4.90 -7.44
CA SER A 170 6.64 5.17 -8.51
C SER A 170 7.32 6.54 -8.42
N GLY A 171 6.59 7.58 -8.03
CA GLY A 171 7.18 8.90 -7.78
C GLY A 171 8.28 8.84 -6.70
N PRO A 172 7.98 8.29 -5.51
CA PRO A 172 8.94 8.02 -4.45
C PRO A 172 10.14 7.16 -4.87
N GLU A 173 9.91 6.07 -5.61
CA GLU A 173 10.96 5.20 -6.14
C GLU A 173 11.96 5.99 -6.99
N VAL A 174 11.47 6.75 -7.97
CA VAL A 174 12.32 7.55 -8.86
C VAL A 174 13.04 8.66 -8.08
N ALA A 175 12.36 9.33 -7.16
CA ALA A 175 12.96 10.38 -6.33
C ALA A 175 14.12 9.83 -5.47
N ALA A 176 13.93 8.66 -4.85
CA ALA A 176 14.98 7.99 -4.07
C ALA A 176 16.15 7.54 -4.95
N LEU A 177 15.89 6.96 -6.12
CA LEU A 177 16.95 6.56 -7.06
C LEU A 177 17.78 7.75 -7.54
N LEU A 178 17.16 8.88 -7.85
CA LEU A 178 17.87 10.11 -8.22
C LEU A 178 18.71 10.66 -7.06
N ALA A 179 18.19 10.63 -5.82
CA ALA A 179 18.95 11.04 -4.65
C ALA A 179 20.17 10.13 -4.41
N PHE A 180 19.99 8.82 -4.57
CA PHE A 180 21.09 7.85 -4.50
C PHE A 180 22.13 8.07 -5.61
N GLU A 181 21.72 8.41 -6.82
CA GLU A 181 22.67 8.72 -7.89
C GLU A 181 23.47 10.00 -7.60
N ALA A 182 22.80 11.04 -7.09
CA ALA A 182 23.43 12.31 -6.77
C ALA A 182 24.43 12.24 -5.59
N ASP A 183 24.17 11.39 -4.59
CA ASP A 183 25.08 11.17 -3.46
C ASP A 183 25.25 9.66 -3.20
N PRO A 184 26.35 9.06 -3.67
CA PRO A 184 26.66 7.64 -3.45
C PRO A 184 26.75 7.23 -1.97
N SER A 185 26.97 8.18 -1.05
CA SER A 185 27.03 7.90 0.39
C SER A 185 25.64 7.79 1.03
N LEU A 186 24.57 8.19 0.35
CA LEU A 186 23.20 8.01 0.83
C LEU A 186 22.80 6.53 0.82
N ARG A 187 22.15 6.13 1.93
CA ARG A 187 21.71 4.76 2.20
C ARG A 187 20.20 4.66 2.34
N VAL A 188 19.55 5.69 2.88
CA VAL A 188 18.11 5.73 3.14
C VAL A 188 17.54 7.07 2.68
N VAL A 189 16.36 7.05 2.08
CA VAL A 189 15.56 8.23 1.71
C VAL A 189 14.15 8.03 2.26
N ARG A 190 13.66 9.03 3.00
CA ARG A 190 12.25 9.11 3.43
C ARG A 190 11.51 9.99 2.43
N VAL A 191 10.49 9.43 1.81
CA VAL A 191 9.82 10.06 0.69
C VAL A 191 8.35 9.67 0.66
N ALA A 192 7.49 10.65 0.43
CA ALA A 192 6.06 10.44 0.31
C ALA A 192 5.59 10.69 -1.12
N SER A 193 4.66 9.88 -1.61
CA SER A 193 3.72 10.32 -2.65
C SER A 193 2.46 10.83 -1.97
N VAL A 194 1.84 11.84 -2.58
CA VAL A 194 0.64 12.46 -2.04
C VAL A 194 -0.32 12.74 -3.18
N GLU A 195 -1.56 12.29 -3.02
CA GLU A 195 -2.69 12.64 -3.88
C GLU A 195 -3.75 13.37 -3.04
N ARG A 196 -4.23 14.51 -3.53
CA ARG A 196 -5.24 15.33 -2.85
C ARG A 196 -6.24 15.84 -3.87
N TYR A 197 -7.50 15.86 -3.48
CA TYR A 197 -8.62 16.22 -4.33
C TYR A 197 -9.24 17.54 -3.85
N GLY A 198 -9.83 18.28 -4.79
CA GLY A 198 -10.49 19.56 -4.55
C GLY A 198 -9.58 20.77 -4.72
N ASP A 199 -10.17 21.94 -4.55
CA ASP A 199 -9.47 23.21 -4.59
C ASP A 199 -8.79 23.54 -3.25
N GLY A 200 -7.82 24.46 -3.28
CA GLY A 200 -7.17 24.95 -2.06
C GLY A 200 -6.20 23.97 -1.40
N VAL A 201 -5.85 22.87 -2.07
CA VAL A 201 -4.81 21.94 -1.60
C VAL A 201 -3.47 22.67 -1.52
N VAL A 202 -2.92 22.74 -0.31
CA VAL A 202 -1.57 23.26 -0.06
C VAL A 202 -0.56 22.12 -0.16
N ARG A 203 0.53 22.37 -0.88
CA ARG A 203 1.66 21.44 -1.04
C ARG A 203 2.94 22.04 -0.47
N PRO A 204 3.92 21.21 -0.05
CA PRO A 204 5.25 21.69 0.30
C PRO A 204 5.91 22.44 -0.87
N VAL A 205 6.73 23.45 -0.56
CA VAL A 205 7.45 24.23 -1.58
C VAL A 205 8.42 23.33 -2.37
N ASP A 206 9.14 22.45 -1.69
CA ASP A 206 10.19 21.60 -2.26
C ASP A 206 9.69 20.23 -2.73
N CYS A 207 8.41 20.12 -3.11
CA CYS A 207 7.88 18.88 -3.69
C CYS A 207 8.03 18.86 -5.21
N ARG A 208 8.17 17.65 -5.76
CA ARG A 208 8.07 17.43 -7.21
C ARG A 208 6.61 17.20 -7.56
N VAL A 209 6.00 18.18 -8.22
CA VAL A 209 4.62 18.10 -8.73
C VAL A 209 4.59 17.22 -9.97
N HIS A 210 3.70 16.23 -9.97
CA HIS A 210 3.43 15.34 -11.12
C HIS A 210 2.16 15.77 -11.86
N PHE A 211 1.17 16.24 -11.11
CA PHE A 211 -0.10 16.72 -11.63
C PHE A 211 -0.68 17.80 -10.74
N ASP A 212 -1.21 18.86 -11.35
CA ASP A 212 -2.02 19.88 -10.69
C ASP A 212 -3.04 20.38 -11.72
N GLY A 213 -4.21 19.76 -11.76
CA GLY A 213 -5.19 20.01 -12.81
C GLY A 213 -6.59 19.48 -12.49
N ILE A 214 -7.41 19.38 -13.52
CA ILE A 214 -8.72 18.71 -13.48
C ILE A 214 -8.55 17.38 -14.20
N ASP A 215 -8.62 16.29 -13.47
CA ASP A 215 -8.69 14.94 -14.02
C ASP A 215 -10.12 14.69 -14.56
N PRO A 216 -10.29 14.08 -15.74
CA PRO A 216 -11.62 13.86 -16.34
C PRO A 216 -12.52 12.91 -15.54
N VAL A 217 -11.96 12.06 -14.68
CA VAL A 217 -12.68 11.07 -13.88
C VAL A 217 -12.82 11.52 -12.42
N GLU A 218 -11.70 11.94 -11.84
CA GLU A 218 -11.60 12.28 -10.43
C GLU A 218 -11.89 13.76 -10.15
N GLY A 219 -11.86 14.63 -11.15
CA GLY A 219 -12.06 16.07 -11.01
C GLY A 219 -10.79 16.81 -10.58
N ARG A 220 -10.94 17.97 -9.92
CA ARG A 220 -9.80 18.78 -9.46
C ARG A 220 -8.91 17.97 -8.52
N MET A 221 -7.62 17.83 -8.83
CA MET A 221 -6.67 17.13 -7.96
C MET A 221 -5.22 17.59 -8.15
N GLN A 222 -4.40 17.26 -7.16
CA GLN A 222 -2.94 17.40 -7.18
C GLN A 222 -2.28 16.08 -6.82
N SER A 223 -1.19 15.75 -7.51
CA SER A 223 -0.30 14.63 -7.20
C SER A 223 1.15 15.09 -7.19
N TYR A 224 1.88 14.75 -6.13
CA TYR A 224 3.28 15.14 -5.98
C TYR A 224 4.08 14.13 -5.16
N THR A 225 5.40 14.25 -5.23
CA THR A 225 6.36 13.52 -4.39
C THR A 225 7.17 14.50 -3.56
N ALA A 226 7.33 14.22 -2.26
CA ALA A 226 8.11 15.04 -1.35
C ALA A 226 9.13 14.18 -0.59
N ILE A 227 10.41 14.53 -0.70
CA ILE A 227 11.46 13.93 0.12
C ILE A 227 11.49 14.68 1.46
N SER A 228 11.41 13.94 2.57
CA SER A 228 11.44 14.51 3.92
C SER A 228 12.78 14.32 4.63
N ALA A 229 13.55 13.30 4.25
CA ALA A 229 14.89 13.09 4.80
C ALA A 229 15.78 12.24 3.88
N CYS A 230 17.09 12.47 3.95
CA CYS A 230 18.13 11.65 3.33
C CYS A 230 19.18 11.29 4.38
N GLU A 231 19.48 10.00 4.53
CA GLU A 231 20.37 9.50 5.59
C GLU A 231 21.53 8.68 4.99
N ARG A 232 22.75 8.93 5.49
CA ARG A 232 23.99 8.21 5.09
C ARG A 232 24.28 6.97 5.93
N ARG A 233 23.67 6.88 7.12
CA ARG A 233 23.80 5.73 8.02
C ARG A 233 22.50 4.96 8.03
N LEU A 234 22.59 3.63 8.14
CA LEU A 234 21.41 2.83 8.44
C LEU A 234 20.98 3.17 9.88
N PRO A 235 19.70 3.46 10.14
CA PRO A 235 19.19 3.60 11.51
C PRO A 235 19.57 2.35 12.31
N SER A 236 20.40 2.54 13.34
CA SER A 236 20.93 1.46 14.18
C SER A 236 19.83 0.84 15.04
N ARG A 237 19.82 -0.49 15.20
CA ARG A 237 18.93 -1.26 16.09
C ARG A 237 18.95 -0.88 17.57
N ASN A 238 19.82 0.04 17.98
CA ASN A 238 19.99 0.49 19.36
C ASN A 238 19.83 2.01 19.47
N ARG A 239 18.59 2.51 19.49
CA ARG A 239 18.22 3.68 20.30
C ARG A 239 16.87 3.44 20.93
N GLY A 240 16.83 3.54 22.26
CA GLY A 240 15.68 3.25 23.10
C GLY A 240 14.39 3.91 22.62
N VAL A 241 13.32 3.14 22.79
CA VAL A 241 11.91 3.44 22.62
C VAL A 241 11.58 4.93 22.76
N ALA A 242 11.33 5.60 21.64
CA ALA A 242 10.45 6.76 21.60
C ALA A 242 9.14 6.32 20.94
N ARG A 243 8.12 6.05 21.78
CA ARG A 243 6.76 5.77 21.33
C ARG A 243 6.25 6.96 20.49
N ALA A 244 6.24 6.81 19.17
CA ALA A 244 5.43 7.66 18.32
C ALA A 244 3.96 7.37 18.64
N ARG A 245 3.28 8.35 19.25
CA ARG A 245 1.83 8.30 19.45
C ARG A 245 1.17 8.19 18.06
N GLN A 246 0.59 7.05 17.75
CA GLN A 246 -0.49 6.96 16.76
C GLN A 246 -1.52 8.01 17.15
N ARG A 247 -1.70 9.03 16.31
CA ARG A 247 -2.88 9.89 16.40
C ARG A 247 -4.06 9.02 15.98
N GLN A 248 -4.78 8.49 16.96
CA GLN A 248 -6.16 8.05 16.77
C GLN A 248 -6.94 9.26 16.27
N LEU A 249 -7.34 9.23 15.01
CA LEU A 249 -8.50 10.00 14.56
C LEU A 249 -9.70 9.30 15.21
N ALA A 250 -10.24 9.92 16.26
CA ALA A 250 -11.49 9.47 16.87
C ALA A 250 -12.62 9.55 15.83
N PRO A 251 -13.56 8.59 15.79
CA PRO A 251 -14.76 8.73 14.99
C PRO A 251 -15.61 9.86 15.59
N LEU A 252 -15.82 10.92 14.83
CA LEU A 252 -16.85 11.91 15.12
C LEU A 252 -18.22 11.24 14.92
N VAL A 253 -18.71 10.60 15.97
CA VAL A 253 -20.13 10.29 16.14
C VAL A 253 -20.81 11.62 16.48
N GLY A 254 -21.55 12.17 15.52
CA GLY A 254 -22.41 13.34 15.68
C GLY A 254 -23.81 13.00 15.19
N ARG A 255 -24.77 13.14 16.11
CA ARG A 255 -26.20 12.82 16.03
C ARG A 255 -26.93 13.35 14.80
#